data_AF-A0A8J6U703-F1
#
_entry.id   AF-A0A8J6U703-F1
#
_cell.length_a   1.000
_cell.length_b   1.000
_cell.length_c   1.000
_cell.angle_alpha   90.00
_cell.angle_beta   90.00
_cell.angle_gamma   90.00
#
_symmetry.space_group_name_H-M   'P 1'
#
loop_
_entity.id
_entity.type
_entity.pdbx_description
1 polymer ?
#
loop_
_entity_poly.entity_id
_entity_poly.type
_entity_poly.pdbx_seq_one_letter_code
_entity_poly.pdbx_strand_id
1 'polypeptide(L)' 'MTETIDDEPGDLDADVKFLAENTDLSPMQARKLIEEHGRDREKLLKLAGSMKAES' A
#
# COMPACT_ATOMS: atom_id res chain seq x y z
N MET A 1 6.83 -3.62 -28.61
CA MET A 1 7.44 -2.72 -27.61
C MET A 1 6.35 -2.53 -26.58
N THR A 2 6.48 -3.14 -25.41
CA THR A 2 5.47 -3.09 -24.36
C THR A 2 5.26 -1.64 -23.98
N GLU A 3 4.08 -1.12 -24.31
CA GLU A 3 3.67 0.25 -24.02
C GLU A 3 3.76 0.48 -22.52
N THR A 4 4.44 1.57 -22.19
CA THR A 4 4.83 2.01 -20.86
C THR A 4 3.66 1.99 -19.91
N ILE A 5 3.89 1.36 -18.76
CA ILE A 5 3.08 1.39 -17.55
C ILE A 5 2.55 2.81 -17.36
N ASP A 6 1.23 2.95 -17.43
CA ASP A 6 0.48 4.08 -16.92
C ASP A 6 0.91 4.29 -15.46
N ASP A 7 1.83 5.22 -15.24
CA ASP A 7 1.87 6.02 -14.03
C ASP A 7 0.65 6.95 -14.08
N GLU A 8 -0.55 6.36 -14.06
CA GLU A 8 -1.71 7.09 -13.54
C GLU A 8 -1.27 7.55 -12.15
N PRO A 9 -1.48 8.82 -11.76
CA PRO A 9 -1.14 9.27 -10.42
C PRO A 9 -2.03 8.52 -9.44
N GLY A 10 -1.62 7.30 -9.07
CA GLY A 10 -2.44 6.33 -8.37
C GLY A 10 -3.01 7.00 -7.16
N ASP A 11 -4.34 7.14 -7.12
CA ASP A 11 -5.02 7.81 -6.04
C ASP A 11 -4.48 7.24 -4.73
N LEU A 12 -3.89 8.09 -3.89
CA LEU A 12 -3.40 7.70 -2.56
C LEU A 12 -4.53 6.94 -1.84
N ASP A 13 -5.75 7.40 -2.00
CA ASP A 13 -6.98 6.78 -1.51
C ASP A 13 -7.23 5.37 -2.06
N ALA A 14 -6.89 5.09 -3.33
CA ALA A 14 -7.01 3.76 -3.92
C ALA A 14 -5.99 2.78 -3.31
N ASP A 15 -4.74 3.19 -3.14
CA ASP A 15 -3.72 2.36 -2.48
C ASP A 15 -4.01 2.18 -0.98
N VAL A 16 -4.50 3.22 -0.30
CA VAL A 16 -4.95 3.17 1.09
C VAL A 16 -6.08 2.16 1.25
N LYS A 17 -7.09 2.25 0.39
CA LYS A 17 -8.23 1.34 0.42
C LYS A 17 -7.81 -0.09 0.10
N PHE A 18 -6.96 -0.28 -0.92
CA PHE A 18 -6.42 -1.58 -1.29
C PHE A 18 -5.69 -2.23 -0.12
N LEU A 19 -4.82 -1.50 0.59
CA LEU A 19 -4.16 -2.02 1.77
C LEU A 19 -5.13 -2.33 2.90
N ALA A 20 -6.05 -1.43 3.20
CA ALA A 20 -7.03 -1.65 4.28
C ALA A 20 -7.97 -2.84 3.99
N GLU A 21 -8.26 -3.14 2.73
CA GLU A 21 -9.09 -4.29 2.34
C GLU A 21 -8.31 -5.61 2.28
N ASN A 22 -7.01 -5.56 1.95
CA ASN A 22 -6.17 -6.76 1.80
C ASN A 22 -5.28 -7.05 3.02
N THR A 23 -5.26 -6.17 4.01
CA THR A 23 -4.45 -6.28 5.23
C THR A 23 -5.28 -5.85 6.44
N ASP A 24 -4.86 -6.22 7.64
CA ASP A 24 -5.52 -5.80 8.89
C ASP A 24 -5.23 -4.32 9.28
N LEU A 25 -4.72 -3.50 8.36
CA LEU A 25 -4.40 -2.10 8.63
C LEU A 25 -5.64 -1.21 8.55
N SER A 26 -5.75 -0.26 9.49
CA SER A 26 -6.74 0.82 9.35
C SER A 26 -6.36 1.77 8.19
N PRO A 27 -7.32 2.46 7.54
CA PRO A 27 -7.03 3.41 6.45
C PRO A 27 -5.97 4.46 6.81
N MET A 28 -5.98 4.93 8.06
CA MET A 28 -4.96 5.86 8.57
C MET A 28 -3.56 5.23 8.63
N GLN A 29 -3.45 3.95 9.02
CA GLN A 29 -2.17 3.24 9.05
C GLN A 29 -1.68 2.92 7.65
N ALA A 30 -2.57 2.48 6.76
CA ALA A 30 -2.26 2.25 5.34
C ALA A 30 -1.74 3.53 4.68
N ARG A 31 -2.40 4.68 4.93
CA ARG A 31 -1.95 5.98 4.43
C ARG A 31 -0.57 6.34 4.93
N LYS A 32 -0.35 6.21 6.24
CA LYS A 32 0.97 6.46 6.83
C LYS A 32 2.04 5.55 6.24
N LEU A 33 1.71 4.27 6.02
CA LEU A 33 2.61 3.30 5.40
C LEU A 33 3.01 3.72 3.98
N ILE A 34 2.06 4.20 3.19
CA ILE A 34 2.29 4.71 1.84
C ILE A 34 3.09 6.02 1.86
N GLU A 35 2.81 6.91 2.82
CA GLU A 35 3.57 8.16 3.00
C GLU A 35 5.02 7.89 3.43
N GLU A 36 5.28 6.87 4.26
CA GLU A 36 6.63 6.53 4.76
C GLU A 36 7.43 5.62 3.81
N HIS A 37 6.78 4.71 3.08
CA HIS A 37 7.45 3.69 2.24
C HIS A 37 7.19 3.85 0.73
N GLY A 38 6.31 4.78 0.33
CA GLY A 38 5.89 4.98 -1.05
C GLY A 38 4.71 4.08 -1.47
N ARG A 39 4.29 4.19 -2.74
CA ARG A 39 3.10 3.50 -3.31
C ARG A 39 3.38 2.08 -3.84
N ASP A 40 4.41 1.42 -3.33
CA ASP A 40 4.81 0.08 -3.80
C ASP A 40 3.92 -0.99 -3.16
N ARG A 41 2.82 -1.36 -3.82
CA ARG A 41 1.80 -2.27 -3.28
C ARG A 41 2.38 -3.60 -2.77
N GLU A 42 3.34 -4.18 -3.50
CA GLU A 42 3.99 -5.43 -3.05
C GLU A 42 4.79 -5.24 -1.77
N LYS A 43 5.55 -4.15 -1.65
CA LYS A 43 6.28 -3.83 -0.41
C LYS A 43 5.34 -3.55 0.73
N LEU A 44 4.28 -2.77 0.48
CA LEU A 44 3.28 -2.39 1.49
C LEU A 44 2.56 -3.63 2.04
N LEU A 45 2.19 -4.60 1.19
CA LEU A 45 1.61 -5.88 1.63
C LEU A 45 2.57 -6.70 2.51
N LYS A 46 3.86 -6.77 2.12
CA LYS A 46 4.89 -7.46 2.93
C LYS A 46 5.12 -6.78 4.28
N LEU A 47 5.15 -5.44 4.30
CA LEU A 47 5.30 -4.67 5.53
C LEU A 47 4.10 -4.86 6.45
N ALA A 48 2.89 -4.75 5.92
CA ALA A 48 1.65 -4.95 6.66
C ALA A 48 1.57 -6.36 7.28
N GLY A 49 1.99 -7.39 6.53
CA GLY A 49 2.08 -8.75 7.05
C GLY A 49 3.13 -8.92 8.15
N SER A 50 4.24 -8.19 8.07
CA SER A 50 5.32 -8.23 9.08
C SER A 50 4.94 -7.47 10.36
N MET A 51 4.14 -6.41 10.27
CA MET A 51 3.62 -5.67 11.43
C MET A 51 2.69 -6.51 12.33
N LYS A 52 2.04 -7.54 11.77
CA LYS A 52 1.20 -8.48 12.53
C LYS A 52 2.01 -9.40 13.45
N ALA A 53 3.31 -9.56 13.20
CA ALA A 53 4.16 -10.52 13.89
C ALA A 53 4.81 -9.96 15.19
N GLU A 54 4.52 -8.72 15.57
CA GLU A 54 4.96 -8.14 16.85
C GLU A 54 3.77 -8.08 17.82
N SER A 55 3.46 -9.22 18.45
CA SER A 55 2.62 -9.36 19.64
C SER A 55 3.09 -10.54 20.47
#